data_AF-A0A349NZF5-F1
#
_entry.id   AF-A0A349NZF5-F1
#
_cell.length_a   1.000
_cell.length_b   1.000
_cell.length_c   1.000
_cell.angle_alpha   90.00
_cell.angle_beta   90.00
_cell.angle_gamma   90.00
#
_symmetry.space_group_name_H-M   'P 1'
#
loop_
_entity.id
_entity.type
_entity.pdbx_description
1 polymer ?
#
loop_
_entity_poly.entity_id
_entity_poly.type
_entity_poly.pdbx_seq_one_letter_code
_entity_poly.pdbx_strand_id
1 'polypeptide(L)'
;MKAYLKSYRQAPRKVRLVANLMKGKTVERAIKELEVLPKRASLPMLKLLLSAVANAKENDGIAQDALFVKEVRVDQGTILKRFIPKSHGSASPIHKHTSHVMIELIERAESVDTAKKAPVKEVKEKAVKKAAPKAKVAATKK
;
A
#
# COMPACT_ATOMS: atom_id res chain seq x y z
N MET A 1 -0.35 -17.60 4.74
CA MET A 1 -1.01 -18.02 3.47
C MET A 1 -0.34 -17.40 2.26
N LYS A 2 -0.42 -18.04 1.08
CA LYS A 2 0.19 -17.56 -0.16
C LYS A 2 -0.81 -17.48 -1.30
N ALA A 3 -0.67 -16.48 -2.16
CA ALA A 3 -1.41 -16.36 -3.42
C ALA A 3 -0.47 -16.02 -4.57
N TYR A 4 -0.77 -16.54 -5.77
CA TYR A 4 0.10 -16.41 -6.94
C TYR A 4 -0.66 -15.88 -8.15
N LEU A 5 -0.07 -14.92 -8.85
CA LEU A 5 -0.48 -14.49 -10.19
C LEU A 5 0.64 -14.83 -11.17
N LYS A 6 0.39 -15.84 -12.01
CA LYS A 6 1.37 -16.34 -12.98
C LYS A 6 1.22 -15.63 -14.34
N SER A 7 2.35 -15.31 -14.97
CA SER A 7 2.43 -14.82 -16.35
C SER A 7 1.65 -13.52 -16.61
N TYR A 8 1.66 -12.59 -15.65
CA TYR A 8 1.03 -11.28 -15.84
C TYR A 8 1.77 -10.45 -16.89
N ARG A 9 1.03 -9.91 -17.86
CA ARG A 9 1.60 -9.19 -19.01
C ARG A 9 1.95 -7.74 -18.69
N GLN A 10 2.87 -7.55 -17.75
CA GLN A 10 3.46 -6.26 -17.41
C GLN A 10 4.92 -6.42 -16.97
N ALA A 11 5.73 -5.37 -17.18
CA ALA A 11 7.13 -5.39 -16.78
C ALA A 11 7.27 -5.45 -15.25
N PRO A 12 8.13 -6.33 -14.69
CA PRO A 12 8.32 -6.49 -13.25
C PRO A 12 8.61 -5.18 -12.52
N ARG A 13 9.44 -4.30 -13.11
CA ARG A 13 9.77 -2.98 -12.53
C ARG A 13 8.55 -2.13 -12.22
N LYS A 14 7.53 -2.14 -13.11
CA LYS A 14 6.30 -1.34 -12.92
C LYS A 14 5.40 -1.93 -11.84
N VAL A 15 5.38 -3.26 -11.71
CA VAL A 15 4.58 -3.96 -10.70
C VAL A 15 5.25 -3.84 -9.31
N ARG A 16 6.59 -3.87 -9.24
CA ARG A 16 7.36 -3.69 -8.00
C ARG A 16 7.07 -2.37 -7.30
N LEU A 17 6.82 -1.29 -8.05
CA LEU A 17 6.44 0.00 -7.46
C LEU A 17 5.15 -0.11 -6.62
N VAL A 18 4.17 -0.88 -7.09
CA VAL A 18 2.92 -1.12 -6.36
C VAL A 18 3.11 -2.15 -5.25
N ALA A 19 3.87 -3.21 -5.50
CA ALA A 19 4.18 -4.23 -4.48
C ALA A 19 4.86 -3.64 -3.24
N ASN A 20 5.83 -2.75 -3.45
CA ASN A 20 6.55 -2.08 -2.36
C ASN A 20 5.64 -1.17 -1.53
N LEU A 21 4.59 -0.59 -2.14
CA LEU A 21 3.63 0.24 -1.41
C LEU A 21 2.85 -0.58 -0.38
N MET A 22 2.47 -1.81 -0.72
CA MET A 22 1.61 -2.65 0.15
C MET A 22 2.39 -3.42 1.21
N LYS A 23 3.68 -3.69 0.96
CA LYS A 23 4.51 -4.49 1.86
C LYS A 23 4.55 -3.85 3.25
N GLY A 24 4.30 -4.65 4.29
CA GLY A 24 4.35 -4.17 5.67
C GLY A 24 3.10 -3.42 6.12
N LYS A 25 1.96 -3.55 5.43
CA LYS A 25 0.69 -2.94 5.82
C LYS A 25 -0.35 -3.99 6.19
N THR A 26 -1.34 -3.57 6.97
CA THR A 26 -2.56 -4.35 7.20
C THR A 26 -3.32 -4.53 5.89
N VAL A 27 -4.03 -5.64 5.74
CA VAL A 27 -4.78 -5.95 4.53
C VAL A 27 -5.81 -4.86 4.21
N GLU A 28 -6.54 -4.38 5.21
CA GLU A 28 -7.54 -3.33 5.03
C GLU A 28 -6.95 -2.03 4.46
N ARG A 29 -5.79 -1.61 4.99
CA ARG A 29 -5.09 -0.43 4.49
C ARG A 29 -4.56 -0.64 3.07
N ALA A 30 -4.03 -1.83 2.78
CA ALA A 30 -3.53 -2.16 1.45
C ALA A 30 -4.66 -2.14 0.40
N ILE A 31 -5.86 -2.62 0.73
CA ILE A 31 -7.04 -2.56 -0.16
C ILE A 31 -7.39 -1.11 -0.50
N LYS A 32 -7.57 -0.26 0.53
CA LYS A 32 -7.91 1.16 0.35
C LYS A 32 -6.88 1.91 -0.50
N GLU A 33 -5.59 1.66 -0.27
CA GLU A 33 -4.53 2.29 -1.05
C GLU A 33 -4.51 1.82 -2.51
N LEU A 34 -4.79 0.54 -2.78
CA LEU A 34 -4.85 0.01 -4.14
C LEU A 34 -6.04 0.55 -4.93
N GLU A 35 -7.19 0.77 -4.29
CA GLU A 35 -8.39 1.30 -4.95
C GLU A 35 -8.17 2.70 -5.53
N VAL A 36 -7.44 3.56 -4.82
CA VAL A 36 -7.21 4.95 -5.23
C VAL A 36 -5.97 5.13 -6.10
N LEU A 37 -5.12 4.12 -6.23
CA LEU A 37 -3.82 4.26 -6.89
C LEU A 37 -3.95 4.34 -8.43
N PRO A 38 -3.46 5.43 -9.09
CA PRO A 38 -3.57 5.61 -10.53
C PRO A 38 -2.47 4.86 -11.30
N LYS A 39 -2.29 3.56 -11.02
CA LYS A 39 -1.34 2.69 -11.72
C LYS A 39 -2.09 1.49 -12.26
N ARG A 40 -1.83 1.11 -13.52
CA ARG A 40 -2.43 -0.10 -14.14
C ARG A 40 -2.27 -1.38 -13.31
N ALA A 41 -1.19 -1.49 -12.53
CA ALA A 41 -0.95 -2.63 -11.66
C ALA A 41 -1.85 -2.67 -10.40
N SER A 42 -2.61 -1.63 -10.07
CA SER A 42 -3.46 -1.64 -8.88
C SER A 42 -4.57 -2.69 -8.98
N LEU A 43 -5.33 -2.68 -10.07
CA LEU A 43 -6.43 -3.61 -10.32
C LEU A 43 -6.05 -5.10 -10.20
N PRO A 44 -5.00 -5.62 -10.86
CA PRO A 44 -4.61 -7.02 -10.70
C PRO A 44 -4.07 -7.34 -9.30
N MET A 45 -3.40 -6.40 -8.64
CA MET A 45 -2.88 -6.60 -7.28
C MET A 45 -4.03 -6.65 -6.26
N LEU A 46 -5.05 -5.81 -6.43
CA LEU A 46 -6.27 -5.82 -5.62
C LEU A 46 -6.99 -7.17 -5.73
N LYS A 47 -7.20 -7.67 -6.95
CA LYS A 47 -7.81 -8.99 -7.18
C LYS A 47 -6.99 -10.11 -6.52
N LEU A 48 -5.66 -10.06 -6.63
CA LEU A 48 -4.78 -11.05 -6.01
C LEU A 48 -4.84 -10.99 -4.48
N LEU A 49 -4.89 -9.79 -3.90
CA LEU A 49 -4.99 -9.61 -2.46
C LEU A 49 -6.34 -10.12 -1.92
N LEU A 50 -7.45 -9.81 -2.59
CA LEU A 50 -8.78 -10.34 -2.23
C LEU A 50 -8.84 -11.86 -2.31
N SER A 51 -8.20 -12.45 -3.33
CA SER A 51 -8.06 -13.92 -3.42
C SER A 51 -7.24 -14.48 -2.27
N ALA A 52 -6.16 -13.81 -1.85
CA ALA A 52 -5.36 -14.24 -0.71
C ALA A 52 -6.15 -14.19 0.61
N VAL A 53 -7.00 -13.18 0.80
CA VAL A 53 -7.90 -13.05 1.96
C VAL A 53 -8.95 -14.15 1.95
N ALA A 54 -9.56 -14.43 0.79
CA ALA A 54 -10.52 -15.53 0.67
C ALA A 54 -9.88 -16.88 1.02
N ASN A 55 -8.65 -17.13 0.56
CA ASN A 55 -7.91 -18.34 0.89
C ASN A 55 -7.57 -18.43 2.39
N ALA A 56 -7.26 -17.31 3.04
CA ALA A 56 -6.99 -17.26 4.47
C ALA A 56 -8.26 -17.52 5.31
N LYS A 57 -9.40 -16.99 4.87
CA LYS A 57 -10.69 -17.22 5.51
C LYS A 57 -11.12 -18.69 5.40
N GLU A 58 -10.97 -19.30 4.23
CA GLU A 58 -11.46 -20.66 3.98
C GLU A 58 -10.57 -21.73 4.63
N ASN A 59 -9.24 -21.62 4.48
CA ASN A 59 -8.34 -22.69 4.94
C ASN A 59 -7.96 -22.58 6.41
N ASP A 60 -7.79 -21.36 6.92
CA ASP A 60 -7.25 -21.13 8.27
C ASP A 60 -8.28 -20.48 9.21
N GLY A 61 -9.47 -20.10 8.71
CA GLY A 61 -10.53 -19.49 9.52
C GLY A 61 -10.22 -18.08 10.04
N ILE A 62 -9.17 -17.44 9.54
CA ILE A 62 -8.66 -16.18 10.08
C ILE A 62 -9.45 -14.98 9.52
N ALA A 63 -9.79 -14.05 10.42
CA ALA A 63 -10.49 -12.82 10.07
C ALA A 63 -9.58 -11.82 9.32
N GLN A 64 -10.18 -10.98 8.49
CA GLN A 64 -9.47 -9.99 7.67
C GLN A 64 -8.64 -9.00 8.49
N ASP A 65 -9.09 -8.66 9.69
CA ASP A 65 -8.48 -7.62 10.53
C ASP A 65 -7.16 -8.05 11.16
N ALA A 66 -6.99 -9.36 11.37
CA ALA A 66 -5.77 -9.94 11.91
C ALA A 66 -4.68 -10.19 10.85
N LEU A 67 -5.00 -10.04 9.56
CA LEU A 67 -4.11 -10.36 8.46
C LEU A 67 -3.19 -9.19 8.08
N PHE A 68 -1.93 -9.54 7.82
CA PHE A 68 -0.89 -8.60 7.45
C PHE A 68 -0.10 -9.07 6.22
N VAL A 69 0.30 -8.12 5.36
CA VAL A 69 1.11 -8.40 4.18
C VAL A 69 2.58 -8.48 4.57
N LYS A 70 3.07 -9.71 4.80
CA LYS A 70 4.47 -9.97 5.16
C LYS A 70 5.40 -9.70 3.99
N GLU A 71 5.12 -10.34 2.86
CA GLU A 71 5.98 -10.27 1.68
C GLU A 71 5.15 -10.17 0.40
N VAL A 72 5.64 -9.35 -0.52
CA VAL A 72 5.14 -9.31 -1.90
C VAL A 72 6.34 -9.45 -2.81
N ARG A 73 6.43 -10.59 -3.50
CA ARG A 73 7.52 -10.88 -4.43
C ARG A 73 7.04 -10.71 -5.86
N VAL A 74 7.86 -10.04 -6.67
CA VAL A 74 7.60 -9.84 -8.11
C VAL A 74 8.81 -10.31 -8.88
N ASP A 75 8.67 -11.49 -9.46
CA ASP A 75 9.69 -12.15 -10.26
C ASP A 75 9.51 -11.85 -11.75
N GLN A 76 10.61 -11.96 -12.47
CA GLN A 76 10.59 -11.84 -13.91
C GLN A 76 10.04 -13.14 -14.52
N GLY A 77 9.05 -12.99 -15.41
CA GLY A 77 8.53 -14.11 -16.19
C GLY A 77 9.18 -14.21 -17.57
N THR A 78 8.62 -15.09 -18.39
CA THR A 78 9.07 -15.30 -19.77
C THR A 78 9.07 -14.01 -20.57
N ILE A 79 10.19 -13.74 -21.26
CA ILE A 79 10.33 -12.58 -22.14
C ILE A 79 10.01 -13.01 -23.56
N LEU A 80 8.99 -12.39 -24.16
CA LEU A 80 8.71 -12.61 -25.57
C LEU A 80 9.55 -11.66 -26.41
N LYS A 81 10.40 -12.22 -27.28
CA LYS A 81 11.19 -11.46 -28.26
C LYS A 81 10.33 -11.18 -29.50
N ARG A 82 10.30 -9.92 -29.94
CA ARG A 82 9.68 -9.44 -31.18
C ARG A 82 10.68 -8.52 -31.89
N PHE A 83 10.50 -8.23 -33.17
CA PHE A 83 11.40 -7.33 -33.91
C PHE A 83 10.62 -6.14 -34.46
N ILE A 84 11.25 -4.97 -34.51
CA ILE A 84 10.78 -3.80 -35.26
C ILE A 84 11.76 -3.54 -36.39
N PRO A 85 11.29 -3.39 -37.64
CA PRO A 85 12.13 -2.95 -38.75
C PRO A 85 12.64 -1.53 -38.51
N LYS A 86 13.91 -1.29 -38.82
CA LYS A 86 14.59 0.00 -38.72
C LYS A 86 15.20 0.40 -40.08
N SER A 87 15.84 1.56 -40.13
CA SER A 87 16.53 2.06 -41.32
C SER A 87 17.65 1.12 -41.79
N HIS A 88 18.01 1.23 -43.07
CA HIS A 88 19.09 0.45 -43.72
C HIS A 88 18.95 -1.08 -43.57
N GLY A 89 17.73 -1.62 -43.64
CA GLY A 89 17.50 -3.07 -43.55
C GLY A 89 17.81 -3.68 -42.17
N SER A 90 18.02 -2.85 -41.15
CA SER A 90 18.31 -3.32 -39.80
C SER A 90 17.03 -3.70 -39.04
N ALA A 91 17.14 -4.63 -38.09
CA ALA A 91 16.04 -5.02 -37.21
C ALA A 91 16.49 -4.93 -35.74
N SER A 92 15.68 -4.27 -34.92
CA SER A 92 15.95 -4.18 -33.47
C SER A 92 14.96 -5.04 -32.67
N PRO A 93 15.41 -5.72 -31.60
CA PRO A 93 14.53 -6.53 -30.78
C PRO A 93 13.69 -5.67 -29.81
N ILE A 94 12.40 -5.95 -29.71
CA ILE A 94 11.52 -5.57 -28.59
C ILE A 94 11.39 -6.76 -27.64
N HIS A 95 11.56 -6.49 -26.35
CA HIS A 95 11.26 -7.43 -25.29
C HIS A 95 9.87 -7.12 -24.69
N LYS A 96 8.92 -8.03 -24.83
CA LYS A 96 7.63 -7.96 -24.12
C LYS A 96 7.77 -8.77 -22.83
N HIS A 97 8.07 -8.06 -21.75
CA HIS A 97 8.26 -8.64 -20.42
C HIS A 97 6.92 -9.10 -19.81
N THR A 98 6.98 -10.20 -19.07
CA THR A 98 5.94 -10.65 -18.16
C THR A 98 6.47 -10.74 -16.73
N SER A 99 5.58 -10.89 -15.76
CA SER A 99 5.92 -10.99 -14.35
C SER A 99 5.13 -12.09 -13.66
N HIS A 100 5.75 -12.73 -12.66
CA HIS A 100 5.06 -13.58 -11.69
C HIS A 100 4.99 -12.82 -10.36
N VAL A 101 3.81 -12.77 -9.75
CA VAL A 101 3.59 -12.10 -8.47
C VAL A 101 3.21 -13.14 -7.43
N MET A 102 3.80 -13.03 -6.24
CA MET A 102 3.47 -13.81 -5.06
C MET A 102 3.18 -12.85 -3.91
N ILE A 103 2.08 -13.10 -3.20
CA ILE A 103 1.72 -12.39 -1.95
C ILE A 103 1.73 -13.43 -0.83
N GLU A 104 2.42 -13.12 0.25
CA GLU A 104 2.41 -13.88 1.50
C GLU A 104 1.74 -13.05 2.60
N LEU A 105 0.63 -13.58 3.12
CA LEU A 105 -0.09 -13.05 4.27
C LEU A 105 0.29 -13.85 5.52
N ILE A 106 0.40 -13.16 6.64
CA ILE A 106 0.62 -13.75 7.96
C ILE A 106 -0.40 -13.18 8.92
N GLU A 107 -0.82 -14.00 9.88
CA GLU A 107 -1.62 -13.58 11.02
C GLU A 107 -0.74 -12.80 12.01
N ARG A 108 -1.25 -11.66 12.46
CA ARG A 108 -0.59 -10.87 13.48
C ARG A 108 -0.76 -11.56 14.84
N ALA A 109 0.18 -12.43 15.19
CA ALA A 109 0.37 -12.82 16.58
C ALA A 109 0.82 -11.57 17.37
N GLU A 110 0.08 -11.19 18.39
CA GLU A 110 0.47 -10.13 19.31
C GLU A 110 1.77 -10.51 20.02
N SER A 111 2.93 -10.04 19.53
CA SER A 111 4.17 -9.89 20.30
C SER A 111 5.29 -9.26 19.46
N VAL A 112 5.34 -7.93 19.43
CA VAL A 112 6.57 -7.17 19.78
C VAL A 112 6.19 -5.72 20.08
N ASP A 113 5.96 -5.46 21.37
CA ASP A 113 6.33 -4.18 21.96
C ASP A 113 7.86 -4.10 22.04
N THR A 114 8.46 -3.15 21.32
CA THR A 114 9.57 -2.29 21.78
C THR A 114 10.17 -1.53 20.59
N ALA A 115 9.64 -0.31 20.34
CA ALA A 115 10.38 0.87 19.89
C ALA A 115 9.41 1.90 19.27
N LYS A 116 8.64 2.59 20.12
CA LYS A 116 8.25 4.01 20.01
C LYS A 116 7.31 4.38 21.16
N LYS A 117 7.85 4.36 22.37
CA LYS A 117 7.33 5.15 23.49
C LYS A 117 8.06 6.50 23.43
N ALA A 118 7.48 7.46 22.72
CA ALA A 118 7.73 8.88 22.98
C ALA A 118 6.38 9.45 23.42
N PRO A 119 6.19 9.78 24.71
CA PRO A 119 4.94 10.35 25.18
C PRO A 119 4.84 11.81 24.73
N VAL A 120 3.93 12.10 23.81
CA VAL A 120 3.41 13.46 23.67
C VAL A 120 2.59 13.73 24.92
N LYS A 121 3.18 14.49 25.84
CA LYS A 121 2.50 14.97 27.05
C LYS A 121 1.21 15.67 26.67
N GLU A 122 0.15 15.32 27.38
CA GLU A 122 -1.04 16.13 27.52
C GLU A 122 -0.65 17.57 27.90
N VAL A 123 -0.92 18.53 27.01
CA VAL A 123 -1.23 19.90 27.44
C VAL A 123 -2.70 20.08 27.17
N LYS A 124 -3.50 19.78 28.20
CA LYS A 124 -4.83 20.32 28.35
C LYS A 124 -4.67 21.83 28.49
N GLU A 125 -4.85 22.59 27.42
CA GLU A 125 -5.23 24.00 27.52
C GLU A 125 -6.67 24.09 28.07
N LYS A 126 -6.81 23.80 29.37
CA LYS A 126 -7.83 24.43 30.20
C LYS A 126 -7.29 25.80 30.59
N ALA A 127 -7.35 26.75 29.66
CA ALA A 127 -7.09 28.16 29.92
C ALA A 127 -7.93 29.07 29.01
N VAL A 128 -9.21 28.73 28.80
CA VAL A 128 -10.22 29.65 28.22
C VAL A 128 -11.39 29.78 29.19
N LYS A 129 -11.14 30.18 30.44
CA LYS A 129 -12.13 30.76 31.37
C LYS A 129 -11.45 31.58 32.46
N LYS A 130 -10.93 32.77 32.13
CA LYS A 130 -10.93 33.94 33.02
C LYS A 130 -10.42 35.19 32.29
N ALA A 131 -11.06 36.31 32.62
CA ALA A 131 -10.69 37.69 32.33
C ALA A 131 -10.97 38.23 30.92
N ALA A 132 -12.24 38.56 30.68
CA ALA A 132 -12.58 39.80 29.98
C ALA A 132 -12.79 40.91 31.04
N PRO A 133 -11.93 41.93 31.14
CA PRO A 133 -12.30 43.17 31.79
C PRO A 133 -12.85 44.14 30.74
N LYS A 134 -14.07 44.60 31.02
CA LYS A 134 -14.77 45.67 30.32
C LYS A 134 -13.95 46.97 30.45
N ALA A 135 -13.45 47.50 29.34
CA ALA A 135 -13.08 48.91 29.26
C ALA A 135 -14.31 49.70 28.78
N LYS A 136 -15.11 50.19 29.73
CA LYS A 136 -15.90 51.39 29.53
C LYS A 136 -15.00 52.55 29.95
N VAL A 137 -14.60 53.41 29.03
CA VAL A 137 -14.18 54.78 29.36
C VAL A 137 -15.22 55.70 28.76
N ALA A 138 -15.90 56.40 29.65
CA ALA A 138 -16.88 57.42 29.35
C ALA A 138 -16.21 58.67 28.74
N ALA A 139 -16.97 59.38 27.92
CA ALA A 139 -16.64 60.68 27.35
C ALA A 139 -16.49 61.78 28.43
N THR A 140 -15.58 62.76 28.23
CA THR A 140 -15.88 64.21 28.14
C THR A 140 -14.64 65.13 28.00
N LYS A 141 -14.86 66.25 27.27
CA LYS A 141 -14.04 67.47 27.02
C LYS A 141 -12.91 67.30 25.99
N LYS A 142 -12.92 67.97 24.83
CA LYS A 142 -13.25 69.37 24.51
C LYS A 142 -13.98 69.49 23.18
#